data_AF-A0A2S4LHW7-F1
#
_entry.id   AF-A0A2S4LHW7-F1
#
_cell.length_a   1.000
_cell.length_b   1.000
_cell.length_c   1.000
_cell.angle_alpha   90.00
_cell.angle_beta   90.00
_cell.angle_gamma   90.00
#
_symmetry.space_group_name_H-M   'P 1'
#
loop_
_entity.id
_entity.type
_entity.pdbx_description
1 polymer ?
#
loop_
_entity_poly.entity_id
_entity_poly.type
_entity_poly.pdbx_seq_one_letter_code
_entity_poly.pdbx_strand_id
1 'polypeptide(L)' 'MAEIINLRQARKAKARDVKEAQAADNRIAFGRPKKARTLAEAKKAIAFARHEGHKLVGPDSEG' A
#
# COMPACT_ATOMS: atom_id res chain seq x y z
N MET A 1 14.65 25.35 -33.55
CA MET A 1 15.67 25.48 -32.49
C MET A 1 15.41 24.36 -31.48
N ALA A 2 16.37 23.45 -31.27
CA ALA A 2 16.17 22.36 -30.33
C ALA A 2 16.53 22.83 -28.92
N GLU A 3 15.70 22.48 -27.94
CA GLU A 3 15.98 22.77 -26.55
C GLU A 3 17.12 21.86 -26.07
N ILE A 4 18.26 22.47 -25.71
CA ILE A 4 19.43 21.74 -25.22
C ILE A 4 19.21 21.47 -23.73
N ILE A 5 18.79 20.25 -23.40
CA ILE A 5 18.57 19.83 -22.02
C ILE A 5 19.78 19.07 -21.45
N ASN A 6 20.04 19.27 -20.16
CA ASN A 6 21.07 18.53 -19.45
C ASN A 6 20.54 17.16 -18.97
N LEU A 7 20.90 16.09 -19.66
CA LEU A 7 20.47 14.73 -19.35
C LEU A 7 20.88 14.26 -17.94
N ARG A 8 22.01 14.73 -17.40
CA ARG A 8 22.44 14.38 -16.03
C ARG A 8 21.50 14.99 -15.00
N GLN A 9 21.11 16.25 -15.18
CA GLN A 9 20.15 16.90 -14.28
C GLN A 9 18.76 16.24 -14.37
N ALA A 10 18.31 15.91 -15.59
CA ALA A 10 17.05 15.22 -15.81
C ALA A 10 17.01 13.84 -15.11
N ARG A 11 18.07 13.03 -15.25
CA ARG A 11 18.18 11.74 -14.54
C ARG A 11 18.20 11.91 -13.02
N LYS A 12 18.89 12.94 -12.50
CA LYS A 12 18.93 13.24 -11.07
C LYS A 12 17.56 13.68 -10.53
N ALA A 13 16.79 14.44 -11.31
CA ALA A 13 15.41 14.80 -10.96
C ALA A 13 14.56 13.54 -10.87
N LYS A 14 14.52 12.72 -11.92
CA LYS A 14 13.77 11.46 -11.93
C LYS A 14 14.13 10.53 -10.76
N ALA A 15 15.42 10.42 -10.43
CA ALA A 15 15.86 9.61 -9.29
C ALA A 15 15.41 10.16 -7.93
N ARG A 16 15.25 11.48 -7.79
CA ARG A 16 14.68 12.10 -6.59
C ARG A 16 13.18 11.85 -6.51
N ASP A 17 12.46 12.01 -7.60
CA ASP A 17 11.00 11.80 -7.66
C ASP A 17 10.62 10.36 -7.29
N VAL A 18 11.37 9.37 -7.80
CA VAL A 18 11.16 7.95 -7.44
C VAL A 18 11.38 7.71 -5.95
N LYS A 19 12.44 8.31 -5.37
CA LYS A 19 12.71 8.18 -3.93
C LYS A 19 11.63 8.84 -3.09
N GLU A 20 11.08 9.97 -3.55
CA GLU A 20 10.00 10.66 -2.86
C GLU A 20 8.69 9.88 -2.88
N ALA A 21 8.33 9.28 -4.03
CA ALA A 21 7.19 8.38 -4.13
C ALA A 21 7.32 7.18 -3.17
N GLN A 22 8.49 6.52 -3.16
CA GLN A 22 8.78 5.43 -2.22
C GLN A 22 8.70 5.89 -0.76
N ALA A 23 9.18 7.09 -0.45
CA ALA A 23 9.10 7.65 0.90
C ALA A 23 7.64 7.94 1.30
N ALA A 24 6.80 8.41 0.37
CA ALA A 24 5.38 8.61 0.61
C ALA A 24 4.67 7.29 0.94
N ASP A 25 4.92 6.25 0.15
CA ASP A 25 4.39 4.90 0.39
C ASP A 25 4.85 4.36 1.75
N ASN A 26 6.13 4.53 2.08
CA ASN A 26 6.69 4.11 3.35
C ASN A 26 6.12 4.89 4.54
N ARG A 27 5.82 6.18 4.41
CA ARG A 27 5.12 6.94 5.47
C ARG A 27 3.71 6.41 5.69
N ILE A 28 3.01 6.00 4.62
CA ILE A 28 1.68 5.41 4.75
C ILE A 28 1.76 4.01 5.39
N ALA A 29 2.72 3.19 4.97
CA ALA A 29 2.89 1.82 5.44
C ALA A 29 3.46 1.74 6.87
N PHE A 30 4.46 2.56 7.19
CA PHE A 30 5.27 2.46 8.41
C PHE A 30 5.21 3.70 9.30
N GLY A 31 4.70 4.84 8.81
CA GLY A 31 4.59 6.08 9.59
C GLY A 31 3.40 6.12 10.56
N ARG A 32 2.59 5.06 10.63
CA ARG A 32 1.46 4.97 11.56
C ARG A 32 1.93 4.49 12.93
N PRO A 33 1.49 5.12 14.04
CA PRO A 33 1.85 4.69 15.38
C PRO A 33 1.36 3.26 15.64
N LYS A 34 2.11 2.47 16.42
CA LYS A 34 1.82 1.05 16.71
C LYS A 34 0.37 0.82 17.11
N LYS A 35 -0.19 1.71 17.97
CA LYS A 35 -1.59 1.65 18.42
C LYS A 35 -2.62 1.74 17.28
N ALA A 36 -2.36 2.58 16.28
CA ALA A 36 -3.23 2.72 15.11
C ALA A 36 -3.12 1.50 14.18
N ARG A 37 -1.91 0.94 14.03
CA ARG A 37 -1.69 -0.30 13.26
C ARG A 37 -2.44 -1.49 13.87
N THR A 38 -2.28 -1.71 15.18
CA THR A 38 -2.92 -2.82 15.90
C THR A 38 -4.44 -2.71 15.89
N LEU A 39 -4.98 -1.50 16.00
CA LEU A 39 -6.43 -1.27 15.91
C LEU A 39 -6.97 -1.59 14.51
N ALA A 40 -6.25 -1.24 13.45
CA ALA A 40 -6.64 -1.57 12.08
C ALA A 40 -6.56 -3.09 11.81
N GLU A 41 -5.50 -3.75 12.30
CA GLU A 41 -5.34 -5.21 12.23
C GLU A 41 -6.47 -5.93 12.98
N ALA A 42 -6.79 -5.52 14.20
CA ALA A 42 -7.89 -6.09 14.99
C ALA A 42 -9.25 -5.92 14.28
N LYS A 43 -9.52 -4.74 13.70
CA LYS A 43 -10.74 -4.51 12.91
C LYS A 43 -10.81 -5.44 11.69
N LYS A 44 -9.70 -5.63 10.98
CA LYS A 44 -9.63 -6.58 9.85
C LYS A 44 -9.88 -8.02 10.31
N ALA A 45 -9.31 -8.43 11.44
CA ALA A 45 -9.50 -9.77 11.98
C ALA A 45 -10.97 -10.03 12.35
N ILE A 46 -11.64 -9.05 12.99
CA ILE A 46 -13.07 -9.15 13.31
C ILE A 46 -13.90 -9.23 12.02
N ALA A 47 -13.61 -8.39 11.03
CA ALA A 47 -14.31 -8.42 9.75
C ALA A 47 -14.13 -9.77 9.05
N PHE A 48 -12.90 -10.28 8.98
CA PHE A 48 -12.59 -11.59 8.42
C PHE A 48 -13.33 -12.72 9.15
N ALA A 49 -13.26 -12.74 10.48
CA ALA A 49 -13.97 -13.74 11.28
C ALA A 49 -15.49 -13.69 11.07
N ARG A 50 -16.07 -12.49 10.90
CA ARG A 50 -17.49 -12.35 10.53
C ARG A 50 -17.76 -12.90 9.13
N HIS A 51 -16.95 -12.55 8.14
CA HIS A 51 -17.12 -13.04 6.77
C HIS A 51 -17.00 -14.56 6.68
N GLU A 52 -15.99 -15.15 7.32
CA GLU A 52 -15.81 -16.60 7.38
C GLU A 52 -16.92 -17.30 8.17
N GLY A 53 -17.34 -16.74 9.31
CA GLY A 53 -18.45 -17.29 10.10
C GLY A 53 -19.82 -17.21 9.40
N HIS A 54 -19.96 -16.30 8.43
CA HIS A 54 -21.14 -16.19 7.56
C HIS A 54 -20.98 -16.89 6.21
N LYS A 55 -19.85 -17.56 5.97
CA LYS A 55 -19.63 -18.33 4.76
C LYS A 55 -20.53 -19.57 4.83
N LEU A 56 -21.59 -19.58 4.03
CA LEU A 56 -22.40 -20.76 3.77
C LEU A 56 -21.59 -21.71 2.89
N VAL A 57 -20.61 -22.40 3.47
CA VAL A 57 -20.01 -23.58 2.83
C VAL A 57 -21.03 -24.71 3.01
N GLY A 58 -22.08 -24.67 2.22
CA GLY A 58 -22.96 -25.82 2.00
C GLY A 58 -22.26 -26.82 1.07
N PRO A 59 -22.72 -28.09 1.03
CA PRO A 59 -22.12 -29.16 0.21
C PRO A 59 -22.05 -28.86 -1.30
N ASP A 60 -22.63 -27.75 -1.78
CA ASP A 60 -22.73 -27.37 -3.19
C ASP A 60 -21.77 -26.24 -3.61
N SER A 61 -20.83 -25.79 -2.76
CA SER A 61 -19.93 -24.67 -3.10
C SER A 61 -18.57 -25.07 -3.71
N GLU A 62 -18.38 -26.32 -4.09
CA GLU A 62 -17.24 -26.78 -4.89
C GLU A 62 -17.82 -27.56 -6.09
N GLY A 63 -17.97 -26.85 -7.20
CA GLY A 63 -18.31 -27.37 -8.53
C GLY A 63 -17.52 -26.61 -9.58
#